data_AF-A0AB73TB27-F1
#
_entry.id   AF-A0AB73TB27-F1
#
_cell.length_a   1.000
_cell.length_b   1.000
_cell.length_c   1.000
_cell.angle_alpha   90.00
_cell.angle_beta   90.00
_cell.angle_gamma   90.00
#
_symmetry.space_group_name_H-M   'P 1'
#
loop_
_entity.id
_entity.type
_entity.pdbx_description
1 polymer ?
#
loop_
_entity_poly.entity_id
_entity_poly.type
_entity_poly.pdbx_seq_one_letter_code
_entity_poly.pdbx_strand_id
1 'polypeptide(L)'
;MSNRSSNTAAVPEAKGALDRFKFEVANELGVPLTDGYNGNLTSKQNGSVGGYMVKKMIEAQERQMSGSSSMGSSSMGSSSMGNSGMSQI
;
A
#
# COMPACT_ATOMS: atom_id res chain seq x y z
N MET A 1 -19.85 23.60 -15.97
CA MET A 1 -19.38 22.88 -14.77
C MET A 1 -17.88 22.69 -14.89
N SER A 2 -17.08 23.36 -14.06
CA SER A 2 -15.61 23.18 -14.07
C SER A 2 -15.26 21.99 -13.19
N ASN A 3 -14.83 20.89 -13.81
CA ASN A 3 -14.41 19.67 -13.13
C ASN A 3 -13.07 19.93 -12.42
N ARG A 4 -13.11 20.45 -11.19
CA ARG A 4 -11.92 20.58 -10.34
C ARG A 4 -11.56 19.18 -9.86
N SER A 5 -10.56 18.56 -10.49
CA SER A 5 -9.93 17.36 -9.96
C SER A 5 -9.43 17.69 -8.55
N SER A 6 -10.16 17.25 -7.52
CA SER A 6 -9.67 17.34 -6.15
C SER A 6 -8.57 16.31 -6.02
N ASN A 7 -7.31 16.76 -5.86
CA ASN A 7 -6.19 15.91 -5.45
C ASN A 7 -6.35 15.48 -3.98
N THR A 8 -7.47 14.85 -3.67
CA THR A 8 -7.74 14.25 -2.37
C THR A 8 -7.00 12.92 -2.34
N ALA A 9 -6.20 12.71 -1.29
CA ALA A 9 -5.58 11.42 -1.06
C ALA A 9 -6.67 10.34 -1.00
N ALA A 10 -6.52 9.27 -1.77
CA ALA A 10 -7.52 8.21 -1.87
C ALA A 10 -7.81 7.53 -0.52
N VAL A 11 -6.84 7.56 0.40
CA VAL A 11 -6.95 7.03 1.77
C VAL A 11 -6.49 8.12 2.75
N PRO A 12 -7.42 8.90 3.34
CA PRO A 12 -7.09 9.98 4.27
C PRO A 12 -6.29 9.51 5.49
N GLU A 13 -6.59 8.31 5.99
CA GLU A 13 -5.98 7.71 7.19
C GLU A 13 -4.49 7.41 6.97
N ALA A 14 -4.10 7.13 5.73
CA ALA A 14 -2.71 6.83 5.36
C ALA A 14 -1.84 8.09 5.23
N LYS A 15 -2.44 9.30 5.23
CA LYS A 15 -1.73 10.55 4.95
C LYS A 15 -0.51 10.75 5.86
N GLY A 16 -0.66 10.53 7.17
CA GLY A 16 0.45 10.70 8.12
C GLY A 16 1.58 9.69 7.91
N ALA A 17 1.25 8.45 7.56
CA ALA A 17 2.26 7.43 7.25
C ALA A 17 2.98 7.74 5.92
N LEU A 18 2.23 8.17 4.90
CA LEU A 18 2.77 8.59 3.60
C LEU A 18 3.69 9.81 3.73
N ASP A 19 3.34 10.78 4.58
CA ASP A 19 4.18 11.96 4.82
C ASP A 19 5.50 11.59 5.47
N ARG A 20 5.49 10.71 6.49
CA ARG A 20 6.73 10.20 7.09
C ARG A 20 7.59 9.46 6.08
N PHE A 21 6.96 8.56 5.32
CA PHE A 21 7.65 7.78 4.29
C PHE A 21 8.28 8.64 3.20
N LYS A 22 7.60 9.72 2.78
CA LYS A 22 8.14 10.72 1.85
C LYS A 22 9.45 11.33 2.36
N PHE A 23 9.50 11.71 3.64
CA PHE A 23 10.71 12.28 4.23
C PHE A 23 11.82 11.23 4.40
N GLU A 24 11.48 10.00 4.79
CA GLU A 24 12.45 8.90 4.87
C GLU A 24 13.12 8.64 3.51
N VAL A 25 12.32 8.53 2.44
CA VAL A 25 12.84 8.34 1.08
C VAL A 25 13.68 9.55 0.63
N ALA A 26 13.25 10.77 0.94
CA ALA A 26 14.04 11.96 0.62
C ALA A 26 15.42 11.96 1.31
N ASN A 27 15.45 11.57 2.58
CA ASN A 27 16.68 11.44 3.37
C ASN A 27 17.62 10.38 2.79
N GLU A 28 17.09 9.21 2.40
CA GLU A 28 17.87 8.16 1.75
C GLU A 28 18.50 8.61 0.42
N LEU A 29 17.77 9.43 -0.35
CA LEU A 29 18.24 9.98 -1.62
C LEU A 29 19.14 11.21 -1.47
N GLY A 30 19.35 11.71 -0.26
CA GLY A 30 20.10 12.94 0.01
C GLY A 30 19.43 14.19 -0.58
N VAL A 31 18.12 14.16 -0.78
CA VAL A 31 17.35 15.30 -1.29
C VAL A 31 16.91 16.15 -0.08
N PRO A 32 17.26 17.45 -0.01
CA PRO A 32 16.90 18.30 1.12
C PRO A 32 15.44 18.76 1.02
N LEU A 33 14.52 17.80 1.14
CA LEU A 33 13.07 18.03 1.12
C LEU A 33 12.62 18.58 2.47
N THR A 34 11.77 19.60 2.46
CA THR A 34 11.19 20.23 3.65
C THR A 34 9.67 20.10 3.65
N ASP A 35 9.03 20.34 4.80
CA ASP A 35 7.56 20.43 4.88
C ASP A 35 7.03 21.74 4.23
N GLY A 36 7.91 22.71 4.01
CA GLY A 36 7.58 24.01 3.43
C GLY A 36 7.76 24.05 1.91
N TYR A 37 8.28 25.19 1.43
CA TYR A 37 8.49 25.41 0.01
C TYR A 37 9.67 24.61 -0.52
N ASN A 38 9.41 23.77 -1.53
CA ASN A 38 10.43 22.94 -2.20
C ASN A 38 10.63 23.34 -3.68
N GLY A 39 10.16 24.53 -4.10
CA GLY A 39 10.29 24.98 -5.48
C GLY A 39 11.70 25.44 -5.86
N ASN A 40 12.59 25.55 -4.87
CA ASN A 40 14.03 25.71 -5.07
C ASN A 40 14.73 24.40 -5.47
N LEU A 41 14.10 23.24 -5.25
CA LEU A 41 14.62 21.96 -5.70
C LEU A 41 14.33 21.78 -7.18
N THR A 42 15.25 21.13 -7.89
CA THR A 42 15.02 20.80 -9.30
C THR A 42 13.82 19.86 -9.44
N SER A 43 13.09 19.98 -10.55
CA SER A 43 11.96 19.07 -10.86
C SER A 43 12.39 17.60 -10.81
N LYS A 44 13.64 17.31 -11.17
CA LYS A 44 14.23 15.97 -11.07
C LYS A 44 14.32 15.49 -9.62
N GLN A 45 14.75 16.33 -8.68
CA GLN A 45 14.84 15.96 -7.26
C GLN A 45 13.47 15.68 -6.66
N ASN A 46 12.52 16.62 -6.83
CA ASN A 46 11.14 16.45 -6.36
C ASN A 46 10.50 15.19 -6.97
N GLY A 47 10.66 14.99 -8.29
CA GLY A 47 10.15 13.82 -8.99
C GLY A 47 10.80 12.50 -8.56
N SER A 48 12.10 12.52 -8.24
CA SER A 48 12.82 11.33 -7.79
C SER A 48 12.27 10.81 -6.47
N VAL A 49 11.99 11.69 -5.49
CA VAL A 49 11.41 11.27 -4.20
C VAL A 49 10.08 10.53 -4.42
N GLY A 50 9.16 11.11 -5.19
CA GLY A 50 7.86 10.47 -5.49
C GLY A 50 8.00 9.15 -6.26
N GLY A 51 8.91 9.09 -7.23
CA GLY A 51 9.17 7.86 -7.99
C GLY A 51 9.74 6.72 -7.13
N TYR A 52 10.69 7.02 -6.24
CA TYR A 52 11.26 6.03 -5.33
C TYR A 52 10.26 5.59 -4.25
N MET A 53 9.37 6.46 -3.79
CA MET A 53 8.27 6.07 -2.91
C MET A 53 7.40 5.00 -3.57
N VAL A 54 6.96 5.24 -4.81
CA VAL A 54 6.13 4.27 -5.56
C VAL A 54 6.87 2.96 -5.79
N LYS A 55 8.15 3.03 -6.18
CA LYS A 55 9.00 1.85 -6.37
C LYS A 55 9.05 0.97 -5.11
N LYS A 56 9.37 1.54 -3.96
CA LYS A 56 9.43 0.81 -2.69
C LYS A 56 8.07 0.25 -2.26
N MET A 57 6.97 0.99 -2.50
CA MET A 57 5.63 0.49 -2.21
C MET A 57 5.30 -0.75 -3.06
N ILE A 58 5.63 -0.74 -4.35
CA ILE A 58 5.43 -1.88 -5.24
C ILE A 58 6.29 -3.07 -4.78
N GLU A 59 7.58 -2.86 -4.52
CA GLU A 59 8.48 -3.91 -4.02
C GLU A 59 7.96 -4.54 -2.72
N ALA A 60 7.41 -3.73 -1.81
CA ALA A 60 6.81 -4.21 -0.56
C ALA A 60 5.53 -5.04 -0.82
N GLN A 61 4.68 -4.59 -1.75
CA GLN A 61 3.47 -5.32 -2.13
C GLN A 61 3.80 -6.64 -2.85
N GLU A 62 4.76 -6.65 -3.76
CA GLU A 62 5.24 -7.86 -4.45
C GLU A 62 5.80 -8.89 -3.45
N ARG A 63 6.53 -8.43 -2.42
CA ARG A 63 7.01 -9.31 -1.33
C ARG A 63 5.88 -9.87 -0.48
N GLN A 64 4.86 -9.07 -0.17
CA GLN A 64 3.68 -9.55 0.56
C GLN A 64 2.87 -10.55 -0.27
N MET A 65 2.67 -10.28 -1.56
CA MET A 65 1.94 -11.17 -2.47
C MET A 65 2.70 -12.48 -2.74
N SER A 66 4.01 -12.41 -2.97
CA SER A 66 4.85 -13.59 -3.15
C SER A 66 4.96 -14.42 -1.87
N GLY A 67 5.05 -13.77 -0.69
CA GLY A 67 5.02 -14.45 0.61
C GLY A 67 3.66 -15.07 0.98
N SER A 68 2.55 -14.53 0.45
CA SER A 68 1.20 -15.04 0.73
C SER A 68 0.80 -16.27 -0.11
N SER A 69 1.59 -16.65 -1.12
CA SER A 69 1.32 -17.81 -1.95
C SER A 69 1.63 -19.16 -1.28
N SER A 70 2.28 -19.17 -0.10
CA SER A 70 2.60 -20.40 0.64
C SER A 70 1.61 -20.73 1.79
N MET A 71 0.56 -19.94 2.02
CA MET A 71 -0.39 -20.15 3.13
C MET A 71 -1.84 -20.32 2.63
N GLY A 72 -2.01 -21.05 1.52
CA GLY A 72 -3.32 -21.42 0.96
C GLY A 72 -3.52 -22.92 0.71
N SER A 73 -2.56 -23.77 1.13
CA SER A 73 -2.62 -25.22 0.96
C SER A 73 -2.40 -25.93 2.28
N SER A 74 -3.45 -26.04 3.10
CA SER A 74 -3.69 -27.16 4.02
C SER A 74 -4.90 -26.85 4.89
N SER A 75 -5.79 -27.84 5.01
CA SER A 75 -6.87 -27.90 5.99
C SER A 75 -8.17 -27.16 5.67
N MET A 76 -8.89 -27.61 4.63
CA MET A 76 -10.33 -27.78 4.79
C MET A 76 -10.61 -29.28 4.72
N GLY A 77 -10.67 -29.85 5.92
CA GLY A 77 -10.79 -31.27 6.19
C GLY A 77 -12.02 -31.89 5.56
N SER A 78 -11.76 -33.05 4.97
CA SER A 78 -12.68 -34.14 4.70
C SER A 78 -13.56 -34.47 5.92
N SER A 79 -14.88 -34.36 5.76
CA SER A 79 -15.92 -35.25 6.32
C SER A 79 -17.27 -34.71 5.82
N SER A 80 -17.95 -35.22 4.78
CA SER A 80 -18.25 -36.61 4.42
C SER A 80 -18.62 -37.46 5.64
N MET A 81 -19.92 -37.44 5.97
CA MET A 81 -20.74 -38.39 6.75
C MET A 81 -21.93 -37.55 7.24
N GLY A 82 -23.10 -37.52 6.61
CA GLY A 82 -23.90 -38.68 6.25
C GLY A 82 -24.59 -39.22 7.51
N ASN A 83 -25.71 -38.62 7.92
CA ASN A 83 -26.80 -39.41 8.49
C ASN A 83 -28.15 -38.70 8.33
N SER A 84 -28.99 -39.31 7.50
CA SER A 84 -30.43 -39.13 7.41
C SER A 84 -31.11 -39.55 8.72
N GLY A 85 -32.24 -38.91 9.07
CA GLY A 85 -33.29 -39.62 9.82
C GLY A 85 -34.00 -38.84 10.93
N MET A 86 -35.35 -38.96 10.88
CA MET A 86 -36.36 -38.72 11.94
C MET A 86 -36.63 -37.25 12.32
N SER A 87 -37.73 -36.59 11.93
CA SER A 87 -39.17 -36.94 11.94
C SER A 87 -39.73 -37.28 13.33
N GLN A 88 -40.66 -36.42 13.80
CA GLN A 88 -41.53 -36.48 14.99
C GLN A 88 -40.76 -36.32 16.33
N ILE A 89 -41.18 -35.46 17.26
CA ILE A 89 -42.49 -35.31 17.91
C ILE A 89 -42.80 -33.82 18.14
#